data_AF-A0A315ATT7-F1
#
_entry.id   AF-A0A315ATT7-F1
#
_cell.length_a   1.000
_cell.length_b   1.000
_cell.length_c   1.000
_cell.angle_alpha   90.00
_cell.angle_beta   90.00
_cell.angle_gamma   90.00
#
_symmetry.space_group_name_H-M   'P 1'
#
loop_
_entity.id
_entity.type
_entity.pdbx_description
1 polymer ?
#
loop_
_entity_poly.entity_id
_entity_poly.type
_entity_poly.pdbx_seq_one_letter_code
_entity_poly.pdbx_strand_id
1 'polypeptide(L)'
;MSRNDALAVVKWTPMSMCMCTDKKMAEGLGIKELLPAYLDPNLQSPDLPTGVCFASGSSGYDPLTPTITGTLSLFKQLELFKEYIVKLTGIVGEERARAIIANSLFLVSAGNNDILISYSLIARKLHYDFPSYAALLVSMASTFLRCDLTLKDLYSLGARHIGVFSTAAVGCSPFDRNRGGLLRECLELELEEAAWFNSELSSELDYSELSQNRCFSDS
;
A
#
# COMPACT_ATOMS: atom_id res chain seq x y z
N MET A 1 -16.04 -3.86 16.09
CA MET A 1 -14.76 -3.15 16.30
C MET A 1 -14.84 -2.46 17.65
N SER A 2 -13.92 -2.78 18.55
CA SER A 2 -13.88 -2.18 19.89
C SER A 2 -13.09 -0.86 19.81
N ARG A 3 -13.27 0.07 20.75
CA ARG A 3 -12.58 1.39 20.73
C ARG A 3 -11.04 1.32 20.93
N ASN A 4 -10.45 0.13 20.96
CA ASN A 4 -9.03 -0.07 21.25
C ASN A 4 -8.24 -0.69 20.07
N ASP A 5 -8.86 -0.83 18.90
CA ASP A 5 -8.22 -1.43 17.73
C ASP A 5 -7.40 -0.33 17.01
N ALA A 6 -6.06 -0.44 17.00
CA ALA A 6 -5.19 0.53 16.33
C ALA A 6 -5.23 0.34 14.81
N LEU A 7 -4.87 1.37 14.02
CA LEU A 7 -4.89 1.29 12.55
C LEU A 7 -3.53 1.68 11.99
N ALA A 8 -2.89 0.80 11.21
CA ALA A 8 -1.66 1.11 10.50
C ALA A 8 -1.99 1.24 9.00
N VAL A 9 -1.98 2.45 8.43
CA VAL A 9 -2.37 2.66 7.02
C VAL A 9 -1.15 2.87 6.14
N VAL A 10 -1.08 2.13 5.04
CA VAL A 10 -0.13 2.28 3.93
C VAL A 10 -0.92 2.53 2.63
N LYS A 11 -1.55 3.70 2.48
CA LYS A 11 -2.45 3.99 1.34
C LYS A 11 -1.91 5.06 0.37
N TRP A 12 -2.16 4.88 -0.92
CA TRP A 12 -1.90 5.81 -2.04
C TRP A 12 -3.09 5.92 -3.00
N THR A 13 -3.20 7.09 -3.64
CA THR A 13 -3.94 7.37 -4.88
C THR A 13 -3.10 8.29 -5.78
N PRO A 14 -3.34 8.30 -7.10
CA PRO A 14 -2.63 9.16 -8.02
C PRO A 14 -3.22 10.57 -7.96
N MET A 15 -2.38 11.55 -7.63
CA MET A 15 -2.68 12.98 -7.67
C MET A 15 -3.82 13.52 -6.79
N SER A 16 -3.40 14.39 -5.88
CA SER A 16 -4.20 15.13 -4.90
C SER A 16 -4.54 14.30 -3.66
N MET A 17 -3.75 14.55 -2.61
CA MET A 17 -3.99 14.17 -1.22
C MET A 17 -3.66 12.70 -0.87
N CYS A 18 -2.55 12.52 -0.17
CA CYS A 18 -2.17 11.29 0.51
C CYS A 18 -3.38 10.77 1.32
N MET A 19 -3.95 9.63 0.95
CA MET A 19 -5.15 9.12 1.62
C MET A 19 -4.93 8.63 3.06
N CYS A 20 -3.71 8.69 3.59
CA CYS A 20 -3.48 8.59 5.03
C CYS A 20 -4.02 9.78 5.84
N THR A 21 -4.25 10.92 5.18
CA THR A 21 -4.87 12.10 5.80
C THR A 21 -6.35 12.24 5.47
N ASP A 22 -6.97 11.21 4.87
CA ASP A 22 -8.35 11.30 4.42
C ASP A 22 -9.28 11.07 5.62
N LYS A 23 -9.59 12.17 6.30
CA LYS A 23 -10.47 12.26 7.47
C LYS A 23 -11.70 11.35 7.34
N LYS A 24 -12.31 11.32 6.15
CA LYS A 24 -13.51 10.51 5.86
C LYS A 24 -13.33 9.00 6.02
N MET A 25 -12.15 8.45 5.75
CA MET A 25 -11.91 7.01 5.87
C MET A 25 -11.62 6.63 7.32
N ALA A 26 -10.75 7.38 7.99
CA ALA A 26 -10.42 7.12 9.38
C ALA A 26 -11.64 7.35 10.31
N GLU A 27 -12.44 8.39 10.03
CA GLU A 27 -13.74 8.63 10.69
C GLU A 27 -14.78 7.59 10.30
N GLY A 28 -14.86 7.19 9.03
CA GLY A 28 -15.81 6.18 8.54
C GLY A 28 -15.59 4.80 9.16
N LEU A 29 -14.34 4.48 9.54
CA LEU A 29 -13.99 3.29 10.30
C LEU A 29 -14.14 3.48 11.81
N GLY A 30 -14.43 4.70 12.29
CA GLY A 30 -14.63 5.00 13.70
C GLY A 30 -13.36 4.91 14.56
N ILE A 31 -12.17 5.04 13.95
CA ILE A 31 -10.88 4.80 14.62
C ILE A 31 -10.26 6.12 15.10
N LYS A 32 -10.09 7.09 14.18
CA LYS A 32 -9.52 8.41 14.49
C LYS A 32 -9.93 9.42 13.42
N GLU A 33 -9.87 10.71 13.72
CA GLU A 33 -10.10 11.76 12.71
C GLU A 33 -8.98 11.81 11.66
N LEU A 34 -7.74 11.53 12.07
CA LEU A 34 -6.56 11.61 11.20
C LEU A 34 -5.48 10.64 11.68
N LEU A 35 -4.85 9.93 10.74
CA LEU A 35 -3.64 9.16 11.03
C LEU A 35 -2.40 10.01 10.76
N PRO A 36 -1.53 10.24 11.76
CA PRO A 36 -0.32 11.01 11.55
C PRO A 36 0.69 10.23 10.71
N ALA A 37 1.47 10.94 9.89
CA ALA A 37 2.57 10.33 9.16
C ALA A 37 3.70 9.95 10.12
N TYR A 38 4.30 8.77 9.93
CA TYR A 38 5.37 8.27 10.79
C TYR A 38 6.62 9.17 10.77
N LEU A 39 6.85 9.86 9.64
CA LEU A 39 7.96 10.79 9.45
C LEU A 39 7.60 12.25 9.81
N ASP A 40 6.40 12.51 10.36
CA ASP A 40 6.07 13.86 10.84
C ASP A 40 6.99 14.22 12.03
N PRO A 41 7.77 15.32 11.96
CA PRO A 41 8.63 15.74 13.05
C PRO A 41 7.87 16.07 14.34
N ASN A 42 6.55 16.27 14.28
CA ASN A 42 5.70 16.54 15.43
C ASN A 42 5.06 15.30 16.05
N LEU A 43 5.26 14.11 15.45
CA LEU A 43 4.70 12.85 15.95
C LEU A 43 5.23 12.54 17.36
N GLN A 44 4.32 12.34 18.32
CA GLN A 44 4.69 12.06 19.71
C GLN A 44 4.58 10.57 20.03
N SER A 45 5.33 10.10 21.03
CA SER A 45 5.28 8.71 21.50
C SER A 45 3.86 8.21 21.83
N PRO A 46 2.97 8.99 22.48
CA PRO A 46 1.60 8.57 22.75
C PRO A 46 0.73 8.38 21.50
N ASP A 47 1.12 8.92 20.34
CA ASP A 47 0.39 8.73 19.09
C ASP A 47 0.64 7.34 18.49
N LEU A 48 1.81 6.74 18.73
CA LEU A 48 2.21 5.48 18.09
C LEU A 48 1.23 4.32 18.35
N PRO A 49 0.73 4.08 19.58
CA PRO A 49 -0.25 3.02 19.85
C PRO A 49 -1.62 3.28 19.21
N THR A 50 -1.89 4.49 18.74
CA THR A 50 -3.18 4.88 18.14
C THR A 50 -3.23 4.67 16.63
N GLY A 51 -2.08 4.34 16.02
CA GLY A 51 -1.95 4.17 14.58
C GLY A 51 -1.17 5.29 13.90
N VAL A 52 -0.44 4.95 12.83
CA VAL A 52 0.39 5.85 12.03
C VAL A 52 0.35 5.46 10.56
N CYS A 53 0.82 6.35 9.69
CA CYS A 53 0.96 6.11 8.25
C CYS A 53 2.43 6.09 7.79
N PHE A 54 2.81 5.06 7.04
CA PHE A 54 4.17 4.90 6.48
C PHE A 54 4.26 5.25 5.00
N ALA A 55 3.13 5.60 4.39
CA ALA A 55 3.00 5.80 2.96
C ALA A 55 3.99 6.88 2.46
N SER A 56 4.64 6.65 1.30
CA SER A 56 5.37 7.69 0.55
C SER A 56 4.86 7.92 -0.88
N GLY A 57 4.63 9.19 -1.23
CA GLY A 57 3.87 9.53 -2.43
C GLY A 57 4.59 9.30 -3.71
N SER A 58 3.85 8.96 -4.76
CA SER A 58 4.43 8.58 -6.06
C SER A 58 5.30 7.31 -6.01
N SER A 59 5.15 6.48 -4.97
CA SER A 59 5.77 5.15 -4.87
C SER A 59 4.89 4.08 -5.52
N GLY A 60 5.41 2.85 -5.63
CA GLY A 60 4.73 1.73 -6.26
C GLY A 60 5.37 0.38 -5.91
N TYR A 61 4.83 -0.70 -6.47
CA TYR A 61 5.38 -2.05 -6.32
C TYR A 61 6.68 -2.22 -7.11
N ASP A 62 6.79 -1.59 -8.28
CA ASP A 62 8.01 -1.61 -9.09
C ASP A 62 9.07 -0.71 -8.45
N PRO A 63 10.26 -1.22 -8.07
CA PRO A 63 11.33 -0.41 -7.50
C PRO A 63 11.82 0.71 -8.43
N LEU A 64 11.56 0.61 -9.74
CA LEU A 64 11.87 1.67 -10.69
C LEU A 64 11.01 2.93 -10.45
N THR A 65 9.75 2.77 -10.05
CA THR A 65 8.82 3.88 -9.78
C THR A 65 9.37 4.88 -8.77
N PRO A 66 9.72 4.50 -7.53
CA PRO A 66 10.30 5.42 -6.55
C PRO A 66 11.69 5.93 -6.97
N THR A 67 12.45 5.18 -7.77
CA THR A 67 13.73 5.69 -8.31
C THR A 67 13.50 6.86 -9.27
N ILE A 68 12.50 6.77 -10.15
CA ILE A 68 12.13 7.85 -11.07
C ILE A 68 11.60 9.07 -10.30
N THR A 69 10.77 8.85 -9.29
CA THR A 69 10.03 9.92 -8.61
C THR A 69 10.78 10.56 -7.44
N GLY A 70 11.96 10.04 -7.06
CA GLY A 70 12.69 10.49 -5.85
C GLY A 70 12.01 10.03 -4.55
N THR A 71 11.21 8.98 -4.67
CA THR A 71 10.33 8.30 -3.72
C THR A 71 10.97 7.55 -2.55
N LEU A 72 10.28 7.35 -1.40
CA LEU A 72 10.57 6.16 -0.59
C LEU A 72 9.92 4.95 -1.25
N SER A 73 10.71 3.93 -1.56
CA SER A 73 10.19 2.67 -2.07
C SER A 73 9.29 1.99 -1.05
N LEU A 74 8.40 1.12 -1.53
CA LEU A 74 7.53 0.31 -0.66
C LEU A 74 8.34 -0.49 0.37
N PHE A 75 9.52 -1.00 -0.02
CA PHE A 75 10.45 -1.65 0.92
C PHE A 75 10.98 -0.70 2.00
N LYS A 76 11.30 0.56 1.67
CA LYS A 76 11.70 1.55 2.67
C LYS A 76 10.57 1.89 3.63
N GLN A 77 9.33 1.93 3.15
CA GLN A 77 8.15 2.11 4.01
C GLN A 77 7.99 0.94 4.99
N LEU A 78 8.31 -0.29 4.57
CA LEU A 78 8.35 -1.45 5.46
C LEU A 78 9.47 -1.37 6.50
N GLU A 79 10.66 -0.88 6.14
CA GLU A 79 11.74 -0.67 7.11
C GLU A 79 11.33 0.38 8.17
N LEU A 80 10.58 1.42 7.80
CA LEU A 80 9.99 2.35 8.77
C LEU A 80 8.97 1.66 9.68
N PHE A 81 8.19 0.70 9.15
CA PHE A 81 7.29 -0.11 9.98
C PHE A 81 8.06 -0.98 10.98
N LYS A 82 9.18 -1.58 10.58
CA LYS A 82 10.06 -2.32 11.51
C LYS A 82 10.61 -1.42 12.61
N GLU A 83 11.04 -0.21 12.27
CA GLU A 83 11.48 0.78 13.24
C GLU A 83 10.33 1.16 14.20
N TYR A 84 9.12 1.34 13.68
CA TYR A 84 7.92 1.57 14.48
C TYR A 84 7.65 0.45 15.48
N ILE A 85 7.79 -0.83 15.08
CA ILE A 85 7.60 -1.98 15.99
C ILE A 85 8.56 -1.87 17.19
N VAL A 86 9.81 -1.51 16.95
CA VAL A 86 10.81 -1.31 18.02
C VAL A 86 10.39 -0.17 18.95
N LYS A 87 10.00 0.99 18.40
CA LYS A 87 9.55 2.14 19.20
C LYS A 87 8.29 1.84 20.00
N LEU A 88 7.29 1.23 19.37
CA LEU A 88 6.03 0.83 19.99
C LEU A 88 6.32 -0.13 21.16
N THR A 89 7.16 -1.13 20.94
CA THR A 89 7.58 -2.09 21.98
C THR A 89 8.22 -1.37 23.18
N GLY A 90 9.08 -0.37 22.94
CA GLY A 90 9.68 0.43 24.01
C GLY A 90 8.67 1.27 24.81
N ILE A 91 7.53 1.63 24.22
CA ILE A 91 6.50 2.49 24.85
C ILE A 91 5.46 1.66 25.61
N VAL A 92 4.98 0.56 25.02
CA VAL A 92 3.84 -0.19 25.56
C VAL A 92 4.20 -1.58 26.10
N GLY A 93 5.44 -2.03 25.90
CA GLY A 93 5.89 -3.38 26.21
C GLY A 93 5.60 -4.38 25.10
N GLU A 94 6.33 -5.50 25.09
CA GLU A 94 6.34 -6.48 24.00
C GLU A 94 4.97 -7.14 23.76
N GLU A 95 4.34 -7.64 24.83
CA GLU A 95 3.05 -8.33 24.74
C GLU A 95 1.96 -7.39 24.17
N ARG A 96 1.92 -6.15 24.66
CA ARG A 96 0.95 -5.15 24.20
C ARG A 96 1.25 -4.68 22.79
N ALA A 97 2.53 -4.50 22.42
CA ALA A 97 2.90 -4.14 21.04
C ALA A 97 2.47 -5.23 20.05
N ARG A 98 2.72 -6.51 20.37
CA ARG A 98 2.26 -7.64 19.57
C ARG A 98 0.74 -7.65 19.42
N ALA A 99 0.01 -7.42 20.52
CA ALA A 99 -1.44 -7.36 20.50
C ALA A 99 -1.96 -6.18 19.64
N ILE A 100 -1.34 -5.00 19.74
CA ILE A 100 -1.69 -3.85 18.90
C ILE A 100 -1.50 -4.19 17.43
N ILE A 101 -0.34 -4.71 17.04
CA ILE A 101 -0.02 -5.04 15.65
C ILE A 101 -0.98 -6.11 15.11
N ALA A 102 -1.20 -7.19 15.85
CA ALA A 102 -2.07 -8.28 15.41
C ALA A 102 -3.53 -7.85 15.22
N ASN A 103 -4.04 -6.95 16.07
CA ASN A 103 -5.39 -6.43 15.98
C ASN A 103 -5.51 -5.19 15.08
N SER A 104 -4.40 -4.70 14.53
CA SER A 104 -4.43 -3.54 13.64
C SER A 104 -4.92 -3.92 12.25
N LEU A 105 -5.69 -3.01 11.64
CA LEU A 105 -5.98 -3.08 10.21
C LEU A 105 -4.85 -2.39 9.43
N PHE A 106 -4.29 -3.13 8.48
CA PHE A 106 -3.26 -2.72 7.54
C PHE A 106 -3.91 -2.45 6.20
N LEU A 107 -3.75 -1.24 5.69
CA LEU A 107 -4.27 -0.89 4.37
C LEU A 107 -3.10 -0.71 3.41
N VAL A 108 -3.04 -1.43 2.30
CA VAL A 108 -1.99 -1.32 1.29
C VAL A 108 -2.60 -0.80 -0.01
N SER A 109 -2.00 0.23 -0.61
CA SER A 109 -2.37 0.69 -1.95
C SER A 109 -1.13 1.11 -2.71
N ALA A 110 -0.91 0.47 -3.85
CA ALA A 110 0.17 0.72 -4.81
C ALA A 110 -0.26 0.20 -6.20
N GLY A 111 0.52 0.48 -7.25
CA GLY A 111 0.19 0.07 -8.62
C GLY A 111 -0.14 1.23 -9.55
N ASN A 112 -0.87 2.26 -9.10
CA ASN A 112 -1.26 3.39 -9.96
C ASN A 112 -0.04 4.09 -10.60
N ASN A 113 0.99 4.36 -9.79
CA ASN A 113 2.20 5.00 -10.29
C ASN A 113 3.08 4.06 -11.13
N ASP A 114 2.97 2.74 -10.91
CA ASP A 114 3.69 1.76 -11.73
C ASP A 114 3.14 1.75 -13.16
N ILE A 115 1.81 1.72 -13.30
CA ILE A 115 1.11 1.80 -14.59
C ILE A 115 1.32 3.17 -15.24
N LEU A 116 1.16 4.26 -14.49
CA LEU A 116 1.27 5.61 -15.04
C LEU A 116 2.71 5.99 -15.40
N ILE A 117 3.64 5.83 -14.47
CA ILE A 117 4.98 6.41 -14.57
C ILE A 117 5.95 5.41 -15.17
N SER A 118 6.10 4.25 -14.53
CA SER A 118 7.12 3.26 -14.91
C SER A 118 6.78 2.57 -16.23
N TYR A 119 5.50 2.26 -16.44
CA TYR A 119 4.99 1.65 -17.68
C TYR A 119 4.71 2.68 -18.78
N SER A 120 3.72 3.54 -18.60
CA SER A 120 3.19 4.35 -19.69
C SER A 120 4.11 5.49 -20.13
N LEU A 121 4.81 6.14 -19.20
CA LEU A 121 5.63 7.33 -19.52
C LEU A 121 7.09 7.05 -19.84
N ILE A 122 7.69 5.98 -19.32
CA ILE A 122 9.15 5.76 -19.43
C ILE A 122 9.50 4.43 -20.11
N ALA A 123 9.99 3.45 -19.36
CA ALA A 123 10.84 2.39 -19.92
C ALA A 123 10.14 1.03 -19.95
N ARG A 124 9.22 0.73 -19.02
CA ARG A 124 8.71 -0.64 -18.92
C ARG A 124 7.91 -1.04 -20.16
N LYS A 125 7.20 -0.12 -20.82
CA LYS A 125 6.50 -0.38 -22.09
C LYS A 125 7.44 -0.69 -23.27
N LEU A 126 8.73 -0.35 -23.18
CA LEU A 126 9.74 -0.75 -24.18
C LEU A 126 10.27 -2.17 -23.96
N HIS A 127 10.08 -2.73 -22.77
CA HIS A 127 10.63 -4.03 -22.37
C HIS A 127 9.56 -5.10 -22.14
N TYR A 128 8.31 -4.70 -21.90
CA TYR A 128 7.20 -5.56 -21.55
C TYR A 128 5.94 -5.12 -22.30
N ASP A 129 5.17 -6.10 -22.79
CA ASP A 129 3.75 -5.87 -23.00
C ASP A 129 3.05 -5.71 -21.64
N PHE A 130 1.84 -5.14 -21.64
CA PHE A 130 1.17 -4.84 -20.40
C PHE A 130 0.84 -6.10 -19.58
N PRO A 131 0.35 -7.21 -20.17
CA PRO A 131 0.10 -8.44 -19.42
C PRO A 131 1.33 -8.97 -18.67
N SER A 132 2.52 -8.99 -19.30
CA SER A 132 3.74 -9.44 -18.63
C SER A 132 4.17 -8.48 -17.52
N TYR A 133 3.97 -7.17 -17.72
CA TYR A 133 4.25 -6.18 -16.68
C TYR A 133 3.28 -6.28 -15.50
N ALA A 134 1.99 -6.48 -15.76
CA ALA A 134 0.98 -6.70 -14.73
C ALA A 134 1.30 -7.94 -13.90
N ALA A 135 1.69 -9.05 -14.53
CA ALA A 135 2.12 -10.26 -13.81
C ALA A 135 3.35 -10.00 -12.92
N LEU A 136 4.32 -9.19 -13.38
CA LEU A 136 5.46 -8.77 -12.57
C LEU A 136 5.02 -7.95 -11.35
N LEU A 137 4.12 -6.98 -11.54
CA LEU A 137 3.59 -6.16 -10.45
C LEU A 137 2.80 -7.00 -9.43
N VAL A 138 1.97 -7.93 -9.89
CA VAL A 138 1.22 -8.86 -9.03
C VAL A 138 2.16 -9.74 -8.22
N SER A 139 3.24 -10.24 -8.84
CA SER A 139 4.28 -10.99 -8.12
C SER A 139 4.98 -10.16 -7.05
N MET A 140 5.31 -8.90 -7.34
CA MET A 140 5.87 -7.95 -6.37
C MET A 140 4.89 -7.63 -5.23
N ALA A 141 3.62 -7.42 -5.55
CA ALA A 141 2.56 -7.20 -4.57
C ALA A 141 2.38 -8.42 -3.66
N SER A 142 2.29 -9.61 -4.25
CA SER A 142 2.20 -10.89 -3.54
C SER A 142 3.41 -11.09 -2.62
N THR A 143 4.63 -10.82 -3.10
CA THR A 143 5.86 -10.91 -2.29
C THR A 143 5.87 -9.95 -1.10
N PHE A 144 5.34 -8.73 -1.26
CA PHE A 144 5.26 -7.75 -0.18
C PHE A 144 4.24 -8.14 0.91
N LEU A 145 3.17 -8.81 0.51
CA LEU A 145 2.04 -9.17 1.37
C LEU A 145 2.17 -10.53 2.02
N ARG A 146 2.73 -11.52 1.30
CA ARG A 146 2.83 -12.92 1.71
C ARG A 146 3.89 -13.13 2.78
N CYS A 147 3.66 -14.17 3.57
CA CYS A 147 4.63 -14.83 4.43
C CYS A 147 5.52 -15.77 3.59
N ASP A 148 6.62 -15.29 3.03
CA ASP A 148 7.70 -16.20 2.61
C ASP A 148 8.85 -16.07 3.62
N LEU A 149 9.71 -17.07 3.73
CA LEU A 149 10.75 -17.27 4.76
C LEU A 149 11.82 -16.16 4.85
N THR A 150 11.57 -14.98 4.29
CA THR A 150 12.37 -13.77 4.47
C THR A 150 11.68 -12.83 5.47
N LEU A 151 12.43 -12.29 6.43
CA LEU A 151 11.98 -11.33 7.47
C LEU A 151 11.58 -9.94 6.91
N LYS A 152 10.94 -9.90 5.73
CA LYS A 152 10.80 -8.72 4.87
C LYS A 152 9.38 -8.52 4.33
N ASP A 153 8.37 -9.14 4.93
CA ASP A 153 6.97 -8.96 4.53
C ASP A 153 6.08 -8.50 5.70
N LEU A 154 4.88 -7.99 5.40
CA LEU A 154 3.97 -7.46 6.42
C LEU A 154 3.46 -8.55 7.38
N TYR A 155 3.18 -9.74 6.86
CA TYR A 155 2.57 -10.82 7.63
C TYR A 155 3.55 -11.40 8.67
N SER A 156 4.82 -11.61 8.30
CA SER A 156 5.88 -12.07 9.22
C SER A 156 6.15 -11.06 10.34
N LEU A 157 5.87 -9.78 10.11
CA LEU A 157 5.96 -8.72 11.13
C LEU A 157 4.74 -8.63 12.06
N GLY A 158 3.75 -9.53 11.90
CA GLY A 158 2.61 -9.64 12.79
C GLY A 158 1.30 -9.04 12.27
N ALA A 159 1.27 -8.47 11.06
CA ALA A 159 0.04 -7.97 10.46
C ALA A 159 -0.93 -9.14 10.18
N ARG A 160 -2.20 -9.01 10.56
CA ARG A 160 -3.22 -10.06 10.36
C ARG A 160 -4.45 -9.60 9.61
N HIS A 161 -4.83 -8.34 9.74
CA HIS A 161 -5.94 -7.76 9.00
C HIS A 161 -5.37 -6.87 7.90
N ILE A 162 -5.28 -7.38 6.68
CA ILE A 162 -4.68 -6.63 5.56
C ILE A 162 -5.75 -6.40 4.49
N GLY A 163 -6.05 -5.14 4.21
CA GLY A 163 -6.86 -4.71 3.07
C GLY A 163 -5.96 -4.17 1.97
N VAL A 164 -6.08 -4.70 0.75
CA VAL A 164 -5.34 -4.22 -0.42
C VAL A 164 -6.30 -3.47 -1.34
N PHE A 165 -5.94 -2.25 -1.72
CA PHE A 165 -6.71 -1.50 -2.70
C PHE A 165 -6.23 -1.80 -4.11
N SER A 166 -7.19 -2.01 -4.99
CA SER A 166 -7.00 -1.96 -6.43
C SER A 166 -6.56 -0.57 -6.89
N THR A 167 -6.01 -0.50 -8.10
CA THR A 167 -5.72 0.79 -8.73
C THR A 167 -7.01 1.53 -9.06
N ALA A 168 -7.02 2.84 -8.76
CA ALA A 168 -8.08 3.74 -9.24
C ALA A 168 -8.03 3.89 -10.77
N ALA A 169 -9.04 4.54 -11.37
CA ALA A 169 -9.09 4.87 -12.80
C ALA A 169 -7.94 5.81 -13.24
N VAL A 170 -6.73 5.26 -13.41
CA VAL A 170 -5.47 5.99 -13.66
C VAL A 170 -5.65 6.96 -14.82
N GLY A 171 -6.21 6.50 -15.95
CA GLY A 171 -6.40 7.31 -17.17
C GLY A 171 -7.33 8.52 -17.03
N CYS A 172 -8.01 8.71 -15.90
CA CYS A 172 -8.86 9.88 -15.64
C CYS A 172 -8.23 10.88 -14.63
N SER A 173 -6.98 10.68 -14.21
CA SER A 173 -6.30 11.60 -13.30
C SER A 173 -6.14 13.00 -13.91
N PRO A 174 -5.98 14.08 -13.11
CA PRO A 174 -5.73 15.42 -13.67
C PRO A 174 -4.55 15.49 -14.64
N PHE A 175 -3.52 14.67 -14.44
CA PHE A 175 -2.37 14.59 -15.35
C PHE A 175 -2.73 13.89 -16.66
N ASP A 176 -3.48 12.80 -16.61
CA ASP A 176 -3.88 12.05 -17.81
C ASP A 176 -4.93 12.80 -18.63
N ARG A 177 -5.82 13.53 -17.94
CA ARG A 177 -6.75 14.46 -18.58
C ARG A 177 -6.04 15.60 -19.32
N ASN A 178 -4.85 16.01 -18.90
CA ASN A 178 -4.07 16.98 -19.68
C ASN A 178 -3.46 16.37 -20.95
N ARG A 179 -3.34 15.03 -21.02
CA ARG A 179 -2.86 14.27 -22.18
C ARG A 179 -4.00 13.86 -23.13
N GLY A 180 -5.25 13.83 -22.65
CA GLY A 180 -6.47 13.51 -23.42
C GLY A 180 -6.95 14.58 -24.41
N GLY A 181 -6.02 15.34 -25.02
CA GLY A 181 -6.34 16.34 -26.04
C GLY A 181 -7.16 17.55 -25.55
N LEU A 182 -7.77 18.26 -26.49
CA LEU A 182 -8.51 19.51 -26.22
C LEU A 182 -9.71 19.28 -25.28
N LEU A 183 -10.36 18.13 -25.40
CA LEU A 183 -11.53 17.74 -24.60
C LEU A 183 -11.15 17.19 -23.22
N ARG A 184 -9.85 16.97 -22.96
CA ARG A 184 -9.35 16.41 -21.70
C ARG A 184 -10.01 15.09 -21.33
N GLU A 185 -10.13 14.22 -22.34
CA GLU A 185 -10.71 12.89 -22.22
C GLU A 185 -9.85 12.01 -21.32
N CYS A 186 -10.45 10.95 -20.79
CA CYS A 186 -9.68 9.93 -20.11
C CYS A 186 -8.92 9.08 -21.13
N LEU A 187 -7.75 8.58 -20.74
CA LEU A 187 -6.96 7.68 -21.57
C LEU A 187 -7.50 6.25 -21.44
N GLU A 188 -8.29 5.80 -22.43
CA GLU A 188 -8.95 4.49 -22.43
C GLU A 188 -7.97 3.33 -22.22
N LEU A 189 -6.82 3.37 -22.90
CA LEU A 189 -5.80 2.33 -22.75
C LEU A 189 -5.32 2.21 -21.29
N GLU A 190 -5.08 3.32 -20.59
CA GLU A 190 -4.63 3.28 -19.20
C GLU A 190 -5.75 2.84 -18.25
N LEU A 191 -7.02 3.02 -18.62
CA LEU A 191 -8.17 2.48 -17.88
C LEU A 191 -8.28 0.95 -18.06
N GLU A 192 -8.07 0.45 -19.28
CA GLU A 192 -8.05 -0.99 -19.57
C GLU A 192 -6.87 -1.68 -18.88
N GLU A 193 -5.68 -1.08 -18.93
CA GLU A 193 -4.49 -1.53 -18.23
C GLU A 193 -4.73 -1.59 -16.71
N ALA A 194 -5.32 -0.55 -16.12
CA ALA A 194 -5.69 -0.56 -14.70
C ALA A 194 -6.71 -1.65 -14.36
N ALA A 195 -7.75 -1.83 -15.19
CA ALA A 195 -8.76 -2.88 -15.00
C ALA A 195 -8.16 -4.29 -15.08
N TRP A 196 -7.26 -4.51 -16.04
CA TRP A 196 -6.53 -5.77 -16.18
C TRP A 196 -5.70 -6.07 -14.93
N PHE A 197 -4.85 -5.12 -14.49
CA PHE A 197 -4.06 -5.29 -13.28
C PHE A 197 -4.94 -5.58 -12.06
N ASN A 198 -6.07 -4.88 -11.92
CA ASN A 198 -6.99 -5.09 -10.81
C ASN A 198 -7.60 -6.50 -10.80
N SER A 199 -7.92 -7.05 -11.98
CA SER A 199 -8.40 -8.43 -12.12
C SER A 199 -7.34 -9.44 -11.68
N GLU A 200 -6.11 -9.30 -12.17
CA GLU A 200 -5.00 -10.20 -11.84
C GLU A 200 -4.63 -10.13 -10.35
N LEU A 201 -4.59 -8.92 -9.78
CA LEU A 201 -4.32 -8.72 -8.37
C LEU A 201 -5.39 -9.37 -7.50
N SER A 202 -6.68 -9.20 -7.83
CA SER A 202 -7.77 -9.83 -7.09
C SER A 202 -7.65 -11.35 -7.10
N SER A 203 -7.39 -11.94 -8.27
CA SER A 203 -7.23 -13.39 -8.42
C SER A 203 -6.06 -13.93 -7.59
N GLU A 204 -4.91 -13.25 -7.57
CA GLU A 204 -3.76 -13.66 -6.77
C GLU A 204 -4.04 -13.52 -5.27
N LEU A 205 -4.74 -12.46 -4.85
CA LEU A 205 -5.07 -12.25 -3.44
C LEU A 205 -6.05 -13.30 -2.93
N ASP A 206 -7.10 -13.64 -3.69
CA ASP A 206 -8.05 -14.70 -3.35
C ASP A 206 -7.35 -16.06 -3.20
N TYR A 207 -6.43 -16.37 -4.12
CA TYR A 207 -5.58 -17.56 -4.02
C TYR A 207 -4.67 -17.50 -2.79
N SER A 208 -4.15 -16.31 -2.47
CA SER A 208 -3.25 -16.11 -1.34
C SER A 208 -3.97 -16.25 0.01
N GLU A 209 -5.20 -15.77 0.17
CA GLU A 209 -6.02 -15.96 1.37
C GLU A 209 -6.26 -17.45 1.63
N LEU A 210 -6.58 -18.21 0.58
CA LEU A 210 -6.68 -19.67 0.65
C LEU A 210 -5.35 -20.33 1.08
N SER A 211 -4.21 -19.76 0.70
CA SER A 211 -2.89 -20.26 1.11
C SER A 211 -2.51 -19.87 2.54
N GLN A 212 -2.85 -18.66 2.99
CA GLN A 212 -2.61 -18.19 4.36
C GLN A 212 -3.45 -19.00 5.36
N ASN A 213 -4.69 -19.33 5.02
CA ASN A 213 -5.55 -20.24 5.80
C ASN A 213 -4.92 -21.63 6.03
N ARG A 214 -4.05 -22.11 5.12
CA ARG A 214 -3.30 -23.35 5.31
C ARG A 214 -2.09 -23.18 6.24
N CYS A 215 -1.47 -22.01 6.28
CA CYS A 215 -0.40 -21.72 7.25
C CYS A 215 -0.94 -21.66 8.69
N PHE A 216 -2.19 -21.25 8.89
CA PHE A 216 -2.85 -21.26 10.20
C PHE A 216 -3.11 -22.68 10.74
N SER A 217 -3.26 -23.70 9.88
CA SER A 217 -3.51 -25.07 10.33
C SER A 217 -2.24 -25.83 10.77
N ASP A 218 -1.05 -25.32 10.45
CA ASP A 218 0.24 -25.93 10.77
C ASP A 218 1.00 -25.19 11.90
N SER A 219 0.35 -24.27 12.63
CA SER A 219 0.90 -23.51 13.76
C SER A 219 0.37 -23.98 15.11
#